data_AF-A0A843JQV7-F1
#
_entry.id   AF-A0A843JQV7-F1
#
_cell.length_a   1.000
_cell.length_b   1.000
_cell.length_c   1.000
_cell.angle_alpha   90.00
_cell.angle_beta   90.00
_cell.angle_gamma   90.00
#
_symmetry.space_group_name_H-M   'P 1'
#
loop_
_entity.id
_entity.type
_entity.pdbx_description
1 polymer ?
#
loop_
_entity_poly.entity_id
_entity_poly.type
_entity_poly.pdbx_seq_one_letter_code
_entity_poly.pdbx_strand_id
1 'polypeptide(L)'
;LANCEDVDKLEDKAHRIIDFLGGEDWAHKFMNGAPKDEREKTEENIAKVRFFLDTILGLRSRFKFGPIDDPIIGIDVKVGEIMSVSKHPKADSLMICNVNLGKRALKVVTNDLTVKEGNRVGVSLLPPATFMEIVSEGMFLGMNGSILKEVQGELGQMPNGIPMESLNETKNMITNFLDN
;
A
#
# COMPACT_ATOMS: atom_id res chain seq x y z
N LEU A 1 -5.77 -0.68 23.87
CA LEU A 1 -4.54 -0.09 23.28
C LEU A 1 -4.82 1.19 22.48
N ALA A 2 -5.90 1.29 21.70
CA ALA A 2 -6.16 2.44 20.82
C ALA A 2 -6.15 3.85 21.47
N ASN A 3 -6.39 3.96 22.78
CA ASN A 3 -6.47 5.24 23.50
C ASN A 3 -5.36 5.40 24.55
N CYS A 4 -4.22 4.71 24.40
CA CYS A 4 -3.09 4.90 25.30
C CYS A 4 -2.16 6.02 24.81
N GLU A 5 -1.49 6.66 25.77
CA GLU A 5 -0.54 7.76 25.53
C GLU A 5 0.62 7.36 24.60
N ASP A 6 0.99 6.07 24.58
CA ASP A 6 2.04 5.58 23.68
C ASP A 6 1.64 5.66 22.21
N VAL A 7 0.36 5.45 21.87
CA VAL A 7 -0.15 5.61 20.51
C VAL A 7 -0.12 7.08 20.11
N ASP A 8 -0.53 7.98 21.01
CA ASP A 8 -0.46 9.44 20.77
C ASP A 8 0.99 9.87 20.50
N LYS A 9 1.94 9.42 21.33
CA LYS A 9 3.38 9.69 21.15
C LYS A 9 3.94 9.16 19.83
N LEU A 10 3.46 7.99 19.37
CA LEU A 10 3.89 7.40 18.11
C LEU A 10 3.39 8.21 16.92
N GLU A 11 2.11 8.61 16.93
CA GLU A 11 1.51 9.47 15.91
C GLU A 11 2.21 10.84 15.86
N ASP A 12 2.44 11.48 17.01
CA ASP A 12 3.18 12.76 17.09
C ASP A 12 4.58 12.65 16.49
N LYS A 13 5.31 11.57 16.80
CA LYS A 13 6.64 11.33 16.24
C LYS A 13 6.59 11.11 14.73
N ALA A 14 5.59 10.39 14.21
CA ALA A 14 5.41 10.19 12.78
C ALA A 14 5.15 11.52 12.05
N HIS A 15 4.29 12.39 12.61
CA HIS A 15 4.07 13.73 12.06
C HIS A 15 5.33 14.59 12.07
N ARG A 16 6.10 14.55 13.16
CA ARG A 16 7.40 15.26 13.21
C ARG A 16 8.39 14.74 12.16
N ILE A 17 8.40 13.43 11.87
CA ILE A 17 9.22 12.87 10.79
C ILE A 17 8.78 13.48 9.44
N ILE A 18 7.48 13.56 9.16
CA ILE A 18 6.96 14.20 7.94
C ILE A 18 7.42 15.65 7.84
N ASP A 19 7.34 16.43 8.93
CA ASP A 19 7.83 17.80 8.96
C ASP A 19 9.33 17.90 8.62
N PHE A 20 10.15 17.02 9.22
CA PHE A 20 11.60 16.97 8.94
C PHE A 20 11.94 16.53 7.52
N LEU A 21 11.11 15.69 6.90
CA LEU A 21 11.24 15.31 5.49
C LEU A 21 10.83 16.43 4.54
N GLY A 22 10.23 17.52 5.05
CA GLY A 22 9.84 18.69 4.27
C GLY A 22 8.33 18.87 4.10
N GLY A 23 7.53 18.34 5.03
CA GLY A 23 6.07 18.45 5.04
C GLY A 23 5.40 17.46 4.08
N GLU A 24 4.09 17.62 3.85
CA GLU A 24 3.26 16.68 3.06
C GLU A 24 3.81 16.36 1.65
N ASP A 25 4.47 17.33 1.00
CA ASP A 25 5.04 17.18 -0.34
C ASP A 25 6.45 16.55 -0.35
N TRP A 26 6.94 16.01 0.78
CA TRP A 26 8.30 15.48 0.90
C TRP A 26 8.65 14.49 -0.21
N ALA A 27 7.76 13.53 -0.51
CA ALA A 27 8.03 12.51 -1.51
C ALA A 27 8.28 13.10 -2.90
N HIS A 28 7.51 14.13 -3.28
CA HIS A 28 7.70 14.83 -4.55
C HIS A 28 9.01 15.61 -4.57
N LYS A 29 9.38 16.26 -3.45
CA LYS A 29 10.67 16.96 -3.31
C LYS A 29 11.85 16.01 -3.48
N PHE A 30 11.82 14.85 -2.83
CA PHE A 30 12.86 13.83 -2.96
C PHE A 30 12.95 13.29 -4.40
N MET A 31 11.81 12.97 -5.03
CA MET A 31 11.82 12.50 -6.43
C MET A 31 12.33 13.54 -7.43
N ASN A 32 12.05 14.82 -7.20
CA ASN A 32 12.52 15.89 -8.10
C ASN A 32 13.99 16.24 -7.86
N GLY A 33 14.48 16.09 -6.64
CA GLY A 33 15.89 16.29 -6.31
C GLY A 33 16.81 15.13 -6.71
N ALA A 34 16.25 13.94 -6.96
CA ALA A 34 17.02 12.75 -7.29
C ALA A 34 17.72 12.82 -8.67
N PRO A 35 19.04 12.58 -8.73
CA PRO A 35 19.76 12.33 -9.99
C PRO A 35 19.11 11.21 -10.81
N LYS A 36 19.23 11.26 -12.14
CA LYS A 36 18.57 10.30 -13.04
C LYS A 36 18.91 8.83 -12.74
N ASP A 37 20.16 8.57 -12.41
CA ASP A 37 20.74 7.27 -12.06
C ASP A 37 20.34 6.79 -10.65
N GLU A 38 19.85 7.68 -9.78
CA GLU A 38 19.38 7.35 -8.43
C GLU A 38 17.85 7.37 -8.26
N ARG A 39 17.10 7.65 -9.35
CA ARG A 39 15.63 7.78 -9.27
C ARG A 39 14.95 6.51 -8.76
N GLU A 40 15.37 5.34 -9.22
CA GLU A 40 14.79 4.05 -8.81
C GLU A 40 14.99 3.83 -7.31
N LYS A 41 16.23 3.96 -6.84
CA LYS A 41 16.57 3.81 -5.41
C LYS A 41 15.84 4.84 -4.56
N THR A 42 15.68 6.06 -5.06
CA THR A 42 14.93 7.11 -4.35
C THR A 42 13.45 6.75 -4.26
N GLU A 43 12.85 6.25 -5.34
CA GLU A 43 11.46 5.79 -5.37
C GLU A 43 11.24 4.64 -4.37
N GLU A 44 12.15 3.67 -4.32
CA GLU A 44 12.11 2.56 -3.37
C GLU A 44 12.18 3.05 -1.92
N ASN A 45 13.09 3.98 -1.62
CA ASN A 45 13.21 4.56 -0.28
C ASN A 45 11.97 5.37 0.12
N ILE A 46 11.39 6.13 -0.81
CA ILE A 46 10.12 6.84 -0.57
C ILE A 46 9.01 5.84 -0.24
N ALA A 47 8.88 4.76 -1.01
CA ALA A 47 7.88 3.73 -0.76
C ALA A 47 8.05 3.09 0.63
N LYS A 48 9.30 2.81 1.05
CA LYS A 48 9.60 2.26 2.39
C LYS A 48 9.22 3.22 3.50
N VAL A 49 9.56 4.51 3.36
CA VAL A 49 9.20 5.54 4.34
C VAL A 49 7.68 5.72 4.40
N ARG A 50 6.99 5.70 3.26
CA ARG A 50 5.50 5.73 3.23
C ARG A 50 4.90 4.54 3.96
N PHE A 51 5.37 3.33 3.67
CA PHE A 51 4.89 2.12 4.36
C PHE A 51 5.09 2.22 5.88
N PHE A 52 6.25 2.69 6.32
CA PHE A 52 6.53 2.92 7.75
C PHE A 52 5.56 3.94 8.36
N LEU A 53 5.39 5.11 7.73
CA LEU A 53 4.50 6.15 8.22
C LEU A 53 3.03 5.70 8.24
N ASP A 54 2.56 5.05 7.18
CA ASP A 54 1.20 4.46 7.10
C ASP A 54 0.99 3.40 8.20
N THR A 55 2.01 2.59 8.48
CA THR A 55 1.96 1.60 9.56
C THR A 55 1.75 2.29 10.92
N ILE A 56 2.54 3.32 11.24
CA ILE A 56 2.41 4.01 12.53
C ILE A 56 1.09 4.78 12.62
N LEU A 57 0.74 5.57 11.59
CA LEU A 57 -0.46 6.41 11.59
C LEU A 57 -1.76 5.58 11.48
N GLY A 58 -1.71 4.38 10.90
CA GLY A 58 -2.83 3.44 10.86
C GLY A 58 -2.99 2.60 12.13
N LEU A 59 -1.99 2.60 13.04
CA LEU A 59 -1.95 1.68 14.18
C LEU A 59 -3.16 1.83 15.11
N ARG A 60 -3.58 3.07 15.41
CA ARG A 60 -4.76 3.33 16.25
C ARG A 60 -6.02 2.71 15.68
N SER A 61 -6.25 2.88 14.37
CA SER A 61 -7.40 2.32 13.68
C SER A 61 -7.40 0.80 13.77
N ARG A 62 -6.23 0.18 13.63
CA ARG A 62 -6.06 -1.28 13.73
C ARG A 62 -6.33 -1.79 15.15
N PHE A 63 -5.89 -1.06 16.19
CA PHE A 63 -6.25 -1.39 17.57
C PHE A 63 -7.75 -1.26 17.90
N LYS A 64 -8.52 -0.48 17.14
CA LYS A 64 -9.98 -0.37 17.36
C LYS A 64 -10.75 -1.63 16.95
N PHE A 65 -10.15 -2.53 16.17
CA PHE A 65 -10.76 -3.83 15.87
C PHE A 65 -10.89 -4.75 17.10
N GLY A 66 -10.21 -4.42 18.20
CA GLY A 66 -10.24 -5.21 19.42
C GLY A 66 -9.26 -6.39 19.37
N PRO A 67 -9.43 -7.39 20.25
CA PRO A 67 -8.51 -8.51 20.37
C PRO A 67 -8.73 -9.52 19.24
N ILE A 68 -8.23 -9.20 18.05
CA ILE A 68 -8.18 -10.09 16.89
C ILE A 68 -6.74 -10.58 16.73
N ASP A 69 -6.53 -11.88 16.80
CA ASP A 69 -5.24 -12.52 16.56
C ASP A 69 -5.18 -13.03 15.11
N ASP A 70 -5.15 -12.10 14.17
CA ASP A 70 -5.02 -12.39 12.73
C ASP A 70 -4.01 -11.43 12.10
N PRO A 71 -2.93 -11.92 11.44
CA PRO A 71 -1.93 -11.07 10.82
C PRO A 71 -2.50 -10.02 9.88
N ILE A 72 -3.67 -10.24 9.28
CA ILE A 72 -4.29 -9.30 8.34
C ILE A 72 -4.61 -7.94 8.97
N ILE A 73 -4.91 -7.90 10.29
CA ILE A 73 -5.14 -6.63 11.01
C ILE A 73 -3.82 -5.89 11.28
N GLY A 74 -2.68 -6.51 10.96
CA GLY A 74 -1.33 -5.96 11.02
C GLY A 74 -1.00 -4.97 9.90
N ILE A 75 -1.87 -4.83 8.90
CA ILE A 75 -1.73 -3.84 7.82
C ILE A 75 -3.05 -3.13 7.53
N ASP A 76 -2.98 -2.09 6.71
CA ASP A 76 -4.15 -1.44 6.14
C ASP A 76 -4.54 -2.11 4.81
N VAL A 77 -5.84 -2.37 4.64
CA VAL A 77 -6.45 -2.73 3.36
C VAL A 77 -7.40 -1.61 2.96
N LYS A 78 -7.21 -1.03 1.78
CA LYS A 78 -7.96 0.16 1.33
C LYS A 78 -8.62 -0.05 -0.03
N VAL A 79 -9.78 0.57 -0.23
CA VAL A 79 -10.42 0.65 -1.55
C VAL A 79 -9.64 1.65 -2.40
N GLY A 80 -9.31 1.25 -3.62
CA GLY A 80 -8.70 2.09 -4.63
C GLY A 80 -9.41 2.01 -5.97
N GLU A 81 -9.13 2.99 -6.83
CA GLU A 81 -9.58 3.01 -8.22
C GLU A 81 -8.38 3.08 -9.15
N ILE A 82 -8.31 2.17 -10.12
CA ILE A 82 -7.21 2.17 -11.09
C ILE A 82 -7.40 3.37 -12.03
N MET A 83 -6.46 4.31 -12.00
CA MET A 83 -6.44 5.51 -12.84
C MET A 83 -5.75 5.27 -14.18
N SER A 84 -4.79 4.35 -14.23
CA SER A 84 -4.11 3.99 -15.47
C SER A 84 -3.45 2.63 -15.37
N VAL A 85 -3.35 1.96 -16.51
CA VAL A 85 -2.72 0.63 -16.63
C VAL A 85 -1.71 0.65 -17.77
N SER A 86 -0.52 0.11 -17.55
CA SER A 86 0.50 -0.09 -18.58
C SER A 86 1.17 -1.45 -18.43
N LYS A 87 1.64 -2.04 -19.54
CA LYS A 87 2.45 -3.27 -19.48
C LYS A 87 3.79 -2.99 -18.82
N HIS A 88 4.32 -3.96 -18.10
CA HIS A 88 5.65 -3.88 -17.54
C HIS A 88 6.71 -3.93 -18.66
N PRO A 89 7.68 -3.00 -18.71
CA PRO A 89 8.61 -2.88 -19.85
C PRO A 89 9.56 -4.07 -20.01
N LYS A 90 9.81 -4.82 -18.92
CA LYS A 90 10.74 -5.96 -18.88
C LYS A 90 10.06 -7.30 -18.54
N ALA A 91 8.73 -7.35 -18.46
CA ALA A 91 8.00 -8.55 -18.04
C ALA A 91 6.60 -8.62 -18.66
N ASP A 92 6.41 -9.44 -19.70
CA ASP A 92 5.14 -9.53 -20.44
C ASP A 92 3.96 -10.05 -19.60
N SER A 93 4.26 -10.73 -18.49
CA SER A 93 3.28 -11.27 -17.55
C SER A 93 2.88 -10.30 -16.43
N LEU A 94 3.36 -9.06 -16.44
CA LEU A 94 3.08 -8.07 -15.40
C LEU A 94 2.46 -6.78 -15.96
N MET A 95 1.52 -6.23 -15.20
CA MET A 95 0.91 -4.93 -15.41
C MET A 95 1.32 -3.98 -14.29
N ILE A 96 1.52 -2.71 -14.65
CA ILE A 96 1.75 -1.61 -13.73
C ILE A 96 0.46 -0.80 -13.68
N CYS A 97 -0.10 -0.67 -12.47
CA CYS A 97 -1.33 0.07 -12.20
C CYS A 97 -1.01 1.30 -11.35
N ASN A 98 -1.53 2.45 -11.75
CA ASN A 98 -1.59 3.63 -10.89
C ASN A 98 -2.96 3.67 -10.21
N VAL A 99 -3.01 3.63 -8.89
CA VAL A 99 -4.24 3.43 -8.12
C VAL A 99 -4.49 4.62 -7.23
N ASN A 100 -5.65 5.24 -7.35
CA ASN A 100 -6.10 6.35 -6.53
C ASN A 100 -6.76 5.83 -5.23
N LEU A 101 -6.26 6.28 -4.07
CA LEU A 101 -6.84 6.05 -2.75
C LEU A 101 -7.55 7.29 -2.17
N GLY A 102 -7.94 8.24 -3.01
CA GLY A 102 -8.60 9.49 -2.62
C GLY A 102 -7.62 10.58 -2.20
N LYS A 103 -6.74 10.32 -1.22
CA LYS A 103 -5.73 11.31 -0.76
C LYS A 103 -4.40 11.23 -1.51
N ARG A 104 -4.06 10.06 -2.03
CA ARG A 104 -2.82 9.82 -2.77
C ARG A 104 -3.03 8.74 -3.83
N ALA A 105 -2.14 8.72 -4.81
CA ALA A 105 -2.00 7.60 -5.72
C ALA A 105 -0.85 6.69 -5.28
N LEU A 106 -0.91 5.42 -5.68
CA LEU A 106 0.16 4.45 -5.47
C LEU A 106 0.34 3.55 -6.69
N LYS A 107 1.57 3.05 -6.86
CA LYS A 107 1.89 2.10 -7.92
C LYS A 107 1.69 0.66 -7.41
N VAL A 108 0.92 -0.15 -8.13
CA VAL A 108 0.77 -1.60 -7.87
C VAL A 108 1.19 -2.38 -9.11
N VAL A 109 2.08 -3.34 -8.92
CA VAL A 109 2.41 -4.33 -9.95
C VAL A 109 1.55 -5.58 -9.73
N THR A 110 0.93 -6.09 -10.78
CA THR A 110 0.07 -7.28 -10.73
C THR A 110 0.32 -8.20 -11.92
N ASN A 111 0.08 -9.49 -11.75
CA ASN A 111 0.10 -10.50 -12.80
C ASN A 111 -1.26 -10.69 -13.49
N ASP A 112 -2.34 -10.06 -12.98
CA ASP A 112 -3.64 -10.08 -13.63
C ASP A 112 -3.62 -9.12 -14.83
N LEU A 113 -3.52 -9.67 -16.04
CA LEU A 113 -3.47 -8.90 -17.28
C LEU A 113 -4.83 -8.31 -17.69
N THR A 114 -5.91 -8.63 -16.96
CA THR A 114 -7.28 -8.21 -17.29
C THR A 114 -7.71 -6.92 -16.57
N VAL A 115 -6.81 -6.34 -15.77
CA VAL A 115 -7.04 -5.06 -15.09
C VAL A 115 -7.16 -3.91 -16.07
N LYS A 116 -8.06 -2.97 -15.77
CA LYS A 116 -8.32 -1.79 -16.59
C LYS A 116 -8.56 -0.56 -15.73
N GLU A 117 -8.43 0.60 -16.35
CA GLU A 117 -8.84 1.88 -15.78
C GLU A 117 -10.32 1.83 -15.33
N GLY A 118 -10.61 2.46 -14.20
CA GLY A 118 -11.92 2.45 -13.55
C GLY A 118 -12.23 1.22 -12.70
N ASN A 119 -11.38 0.18 -12.69
CA ASN A 119 -11.58 -0.94 -11.76
C ASN A 119 -11.47 -0.47 -10.30
N ARG A 120 -12.43 -0.93 -9.49
CA ARG A 120 -12.49 -0.69 -8.05
C ARG A 120 -11.88 -1.87 -7.33
N VAL A 121 -10.72 -1.66 -6.72
CA VAL A 121 -9.86 -2.72 -6.22
C VAL A 121 -9.63 -2.58 -4.72
N GLY A 122 -9.39 -3.70 -4.04
CA GLY A 122 -8.88 -3.71 -2.68
C GLY A 122 -7.36 -3.75 -2.74
N VAL A 123 -6.68 -2.86 -2.02
CA VAL A 123 -5.22 -2.76 -1.98
C VAL A 123 -4.75 -3.03 -0.56
N SER A 124 -3.95 -4.09 -0.38
CA SER A 124 -3.18 -4.34 0.82
C SER A 124 -1.92 -3.49 0.81
N LEU A 125 -1.77 -2.58 1.78
CA LEU A 125 -0.58 -1.74 1.95
C LEU A 125 0.52 -2.54 2.64
N LEU A 126 1.22 -3.32 1.81
CA LEU A 126 2.32 -4.19 2.21
C LEU A 126 3.68 -3.47 2.10
N PRO A 127 4.74 -4.02 2.71
CA PRO A 127 6.10 -3.57 2.44
C PRO A 127 6.34 -3.51 0.92
N PRO A 128 6.94 -2.42 0.42
CA PRO A 128 7.11 -2.26 -1.02
C PRO A 128 8.06 -3.32 -1.58
N ALA A 129 7.81 -3.72 -2.82
CA ALA A 129 8.60 -4.72 -3.53
C ALA A 129 8.99 -4.20 -4.93
N THR A 130 10.22 -4.47 -5.35
CA THR A 130 10.73 -4.05 -6.66
C THR A 130 10.63 -5.20 -7.66
N PHE A 131 9.94 -4.95 -8.76
CA PHE A 131 9.81 -5.87 -9.89
C PHE A 131 10.55 -5.28 -11.08
N MET A 132 11.74 -5.79 -11.38
CA MET A 132 12.56 -5.35 -12.53
C MET A 132 12.62 -3.81 -12.66
N GLU A 133 13.03 -3.15 -11.57
CA GLU A 133 13.17 -1.69 -11.43
C GLU A 133 11.85 -0.89 -11.24
N ILE A 134 10.71 -1.58 -11.12
CA ILE A 134 9.42 -0.95 -10.82
C ILE A 134 9.03 -1.24 -9.37
N VAL A 135 8.94 -0.19 -8.56
CA VAL A 135 8.53 -0.27 -7.15
C VAL A 135 7.01 -0.41 -7.06
N SER A 136 6.54 -1.51 -6.48
CA SER A 136 5.14 -1.73 -6.09
C SER A 136 4.95 -1.36 -4.62
N GLU A 137 3.98 -0.50 -4.33
CA GLU A 137 3.65 0.00 -2.98
C GLU A 137 2.56 -0.83 -2.28
N GLY A 138 2.15 -1.95 -2.87
CA GLY A 138 1.13 -2.82 -2.30
C GLY A 138 0.77 -3.99 -3.22
N MET A 139 -0.31 -4.69 -2.86
CA MET A 139 -0.84 -5.82 -3.60
C MET A 139 -2.37 -5.74 -3.67
N PHE A 140 -2.95 -6.16 -4.79
CA PHE A 140 -4.41 -6.26 -4.90
C PHE A 140 -4.95 -7.47 -4.16
N LEU A 141 -6.16 -7.35 -3.62
CA LEU A 141 -6.94 -8.50 -3.17
C LEU A 141 -7.38 -9.32 -4.39
N GLY A 142 -7.28 -10.64 -4.28
CA GLY A 142 -7.61 -11.53 -5.38
C GLY A 142 -8.02 -12.92 -4.91
N MET A 143 -8.77 -13.62 -5.75
CA MET A 143 -9.27 -14.96 -5.48
C MET A 143 -9.21 -15.77 -6.77
N ASN A 144 -8.85 -17.06 -6.67
CA ASN A 144 -8.78 -17.98 -7.80
C ASN A 144 -7.89 -17.46 -8.96
N GLY A 145 -6.78 -16.79 -8.63
CA GLY A 145 -5.82 -16.27 -9.61
C GLY A 145 -6.27 -15.00 -10.34
N SER A 146 -7.32 -14.32 -9.89
CA SER A 146 -7.73 -13.02 -10.44
C SER A 146 -8.02 -12.01 -9.35
N ILE A 147 -7.76 -10.73 -9.64
CA ILE A 147 -8.01 -9.65 -8.69
C ILE A 147 -9.51 -9.33 -8.56
N LEU A 148 -9.92 -8.84 -7.40
CA LEU A 148 -11.26 -8.28 -7.19
C LEU A 148 -11.35 -6.89 -7.84
N LYS A 149 -12.24 -6.73 -8.83
CA LYS A 149 -12.34 -5.52 -9.68
C LYS A 149 -13.55 -4.63 -9.39
N GLU A 150 -14.42 -5.06 -8.47
CA GLU A 150 -15.67 -4.40 -8.08
C GLU A 150 -15.79 -4.29 -6.55
N VAL A 151 -14.68 -3.95 -5.89
CA VAL A 151 -14.61 -3.82 -4.43
C VAL A 151 -15.44 -2.63 -3.96
N GLN A 152 -16.29 -2.87 -2.96
CA GLN A 152 -17.22 -1.89 -2.41
C GLN A 152 -16.58 -1.09 -1.26
N GLY A 153 -16.97 0.18 -1.12
CA GLY A 153 -16.50 1.09 -0.08
C GLY A 153 -16.03 2.44 -0.64
N GLU A 154 -15.61 3.33 0.24
CA GLU A 154 -15.09 4.65 -0.12
C GLU A 154 -13.59 4.60 -0.39
N LEU A 155 -13.10 5.41 -1.34
CA LEU A 155 -11.67 5.48 -1.67
C LEU A 155 -10.82 5.80 -0.44
N GLY A 156 -9.75 5.00 -0.26
CA GLY A 156 -8.82 5.11 0.86
C GLY A 156 -9.35 4.58 2.19
N GLN A 157 -10.60 4.10 2.25
CA GLN A 157 -11.19 3.47 3.43
C GLN A 157 -11.15 1.95 3.32
N MET A 158 -11.45 1.26 4.42
CA MET A 158 -11.54 -0.19 4.46
C MET A 158 -12.64 -0.70 3.52
N PRO A 159 -12.41 -1.78 2.74
CA PRO A 159 -13.42 -2.34 1.86
C PRO A 159 -14.55 -3.02 2.63
N ASN A 160 -15.76 -2.99 2.05
CA ASN A 160 -16.96 -3.61 2.59
C ASN A 160 -17.20 -4.99 1.96
N GLY A 161 -17.48 -6.00 2.80
CA GLY A 161 -18.01 -7.29 2.36
C GLY A 161 -17.08 -8.12 1.47
N ILE A 162 -15.75 -7.97 1.60
CA ILE A 162 -14.78 -8.75 0.82
C ILE A 162 -14.76 -10.23 1.25
N PRO A 163 -14.57 -11.18 0.32
CA PRO A 163 -14.36 -12.59 0.66
C PRO A 163 -13.08 -12.77 1.48
N MET A 164 -13.14 -13.52 2.58
CA MET A 164 -11.96 -13.75 3.44
C MET A 164 -10.82 -14.45 2.70
N GLU A 165 -11.14 -15.35 1.75
CA GLU A 165 -10.15 -16.03 0.91
C GLU A 165 -9.32 -15.04 0.08
N SER A 166 -9.85 -13.86 -0.23
CA SER A 166 -9.13 -12.84 -0.99
C SER A 166 -7.95 -12.21 -0.25
N LEU A 167 -7.84 -12.50 1.06
CA LEU A 167 -6.78 -12.01 1.95
C LEU A 167 -5.66 -13.05 2.14
N ASN A 168 -5.80 -14.27 1.61
CA ASN A 168 -4.85 -15.36 1.86
C ASN A 168 -3.41 -15.02 1.42
N GLU A 169 -3.24 -14.49 0.21
CA GLU A 169 -1.93 -14.07 -0.28
C GLU A 169 -1.34 -12.94 0.58
N THR A 170 -2.19 -12.00 1.00
CA THR A 170 -1.78 -10.90 1.88
C THR A 170 -1.29 -11.44 3.23
N LYS A 171 -2.03 -12.38 3.84
CA LYS A 171 -1.62 -13.02 5.11
C LYS A 171 -0.25 -13.68 4.98
N ASN A 172 -0.03 -14.45 3.92
CA ASN A 172 1.25 -15.11 3.67
C ASN A 172 2.40 -14.09 3.57
N MET A 173 2.19 -12.96 2.90
CA MET A 173 3.21 -11.91 2.79
C MET A 173 3.52 -11.24 4.14
N ILE A 174 2.52 -11.01 4.98
CA ILE A 174 2.72 -10.44 6.32
C ILE A 174 3.51 -11.42 7.20
N THR A 175 3.12 -12.70 7.23
CA THR A 175 3.84 -13.72 7.99
C THR A 175 5.30 -13.80 7.56
N ASN A 176 5.54 -13.89 6.25
CA ASN A 176 6.90 -13.91 5.71
C ASN A 176 7.70 -12.64 6.08
N PHE A 177 7.06 -11.47 6.12
CA PHE A 177 7.73 -10.24 6.51
C PHE A 177 8.13 -10.22 8.00
N LEU A 178 7.34 -10.86 8.87
CA LEU A 178 7.61 -10.93 10.31
C LEU A 178 8.66 -11.98 10.68
N ASP A 179 8.80 -13.04 9.88
CA ASP A 179 9.74 -14.13 10.12
C ASP A 179 11.18 -13.82 9.66
N ASN A 180 11.40 -12.71 8.95
CA ASN A 180 12.71 -12.24 8.47
C ASN A 180 13.28 -11.11 9.34
#